data_AF-A0A151RP52-F1
#
_entry.id   AF-A0A151RP52-F1
#
_cell.length_a   1.000
_cell.length_b   1.000
_cell.length_c   1.000
_cell.angle_alpha   90.00
_cell.angle_beta   90.00
_cell.angle_gamma   90.00
#
_symmetry.space_group_name_H-M   'P 1'
#
loop_
_entity.id
_entity.type
_entity.pdbx_description
1 polymer ?
#
loop_
_entity_poly.entity_id
_entity_poly.type
_entity_poly.pdbx_seq_one_letter_code
_entity_poly.pdbx_strand_id
1 'polypeptide(L)' 'FYGDVGVASNLKAELLAILHGMKLAWRANFRNILCISDSLLAVNLVLEPLDVFHKYAPIISHIKELLP' A
#
# COMPACT_ATOMS: atom_id res chain seq x y z
N PHE A 1 19.16 14.12 4.52
CA PHE A 1 19.64 12.80 4.94
C PHE A 1 19.44 11.84 3.78
N TYR A 2 20.52 11.38 3.15
CA TYR A 2 20.48 10.35 2.11
C TYR A 2 21.24 9.14 2.67
N GLY A 3 20.51 8.06 2.95
CA GLY A 3 21.02 6.83 3.52
C GLY A 3 20.53 5.65 2.68
N ASP A 4 21.37 5.23 1.74
CA ASP A 4 21.15 4.15 0.78
C ASP A 4 21.35 2.76 1.40
N VAL A 5 20.60 2.46 2.47
CA VAL A 5 20.51 1.12 3.10
C VAL A 5 19.06 0.73 3.44
N GLY A 6 18.07 1.61 3.24
CA GLY A 6 16.72 1.50 3.85
C GLY A 6 15.50 1.59 2.92
N VAL A 7 15.64 1.47 1.60
CA VAL A 7 14.48 1.57 0.67
C VAL A 7 13.48 0.42 0.88
N ALA A 8 13.91 -0.69 1.48
CA ALA A 8 13.07 -1.85 1.75
C ALA A 8 12.23 -1.80 3.05
N SER A 9 12.52 -0.89 3.99
CA SER A 9 11.74 -0.77 5.23
C SER A 9 10.59 0.22 5.10
N ASN A 10 10.86 1.41 4.58
CA ASN A 10 9.86 2.49 4.57
C ASN A 10 8.72 2.16 3.62
N LEU A 11 9.01 1.77 2.37
CA LEU A 11 7.95 1.43 1.41
C LEU A 11 7.13 0.20 1.86
N LYS A 12 7.78 -0.80 2.47
CA LYS A 12 7.06 -1.96 3.01
C LYS A 12 6.13 -1.56 4.14
N ALA A 13 6.60 -0.71 5.06
CA ALA A 13 5.80 -0.20 6.17
C ALA A 13 4.59 0.58 5.66
N GLU A 14 4.77 1.46 4.68
CA GLU A 14 3.68 2.21 4.03
C GLU A 14 2.64 1.29 3.40
N LEU A 15 3.08 0.32 2.57
CA LEU A 15 2.16 -0.62 1.93
C LEU A 15 1.41 -1.49 2.95
N LEU A 16 2.08 -1.92 4.02
CA LEU A 16 1.43 -2.66 5.10
C LEU A 16 0.44 -1.77 5.88
N ALA A 17 0.78 -0.51 6.14
CA ALA A 17 -0.11 0.44 6.80
C ALA A 17 -1.39 0.64 6.00
N ILE A 18 -1.28 0.83 4.68
CA ILE A 18 -2.43 0.91 3.76
C ILE A 18 -3.27 -0.39 3.85
N LEU A 19 -2.65 -1.55 3.67
CA LEU A 19 -3.35 -2.84 3.67
C LEU A 19 -4.08 -3.09 5.00
N HIS A 20 -3.42 -2.86 6.13
CA HIS A 20 -4.01 -3.06 7.45
C HIS A 20 -5.12 -2.05 7.75
N GLY A 21 -4.93 -0.77 7.38
CA GLY A 21 -5.94 0.27 7.50
C GLY A 21 -7.21 -0.07 6.70
N MET A 22 -7.06 -0.52 5.46
CA MET A 22 -8.18 -0.94 4.62
C MET A 22 -8.91 -2.16 5.19
N LYS A 23 -8.17 -3.19 5.64
CA LYS A 23 -8.77 -4.36 6.28
C LYS A 23 -9.55 -4.00 7.55
N LEU A 24 -9.02 -3.08 8.36
CA LEU A 24 -9.69 -2.60 9.56
C LEU A 24 -10.99 -1.87 9.19
N ALA A 25 -10.96 -0.99 8.20
CA ALA A 25 -12.13 -0.28 7.74
C ALA A 25 -13.22 -1.22 7.19
N TRP A 26 -12.81 -2.22 6.40
CA TRP A 26 -13.71 -3.24 5.88
C TRP A 26 -14.41 -4.03 6.99
N ARG A 27 -13.65 -4.43 8.02
CA ARG A 27 -14.18 -5.13 9.21
C ARG A 27 -15.12 -4.26 10.03
N ALA A 28 -14.90 -2.95 10.05
CA ALA A 28 -15.78 -1.97 10.67
C ALA A 28 -16.99 -1.58 9.77
N ASN A 29 -17.15 -2.25 8.61
CA ASN A 29 -18.21 -2.03 7.64
C ASN A 29 -18.21 -0.62 7.00
N PHE A 30 -17.07 0.08 7.01
CA PHE A 30 -16.89 1.28 6.21
C PHE A 30 -16.71 0.89 4.74
N ARG A 31 -17.61 1.38 3.89
CA ARG A 31 -17.61 1.08 2.44
C ARG A 31 -17.03 2.19 1.58
N ASN A 32 -16.89 3.39 2.15
CA ASN A 32 -16.29 4.53 1.50
C ASN A 32 -15.12 5.03 2.35
N ILE A 33 -13.91 4.73 1.92
CA ILE A 33 -12.69 5.09 2.64
C ILE A 33 -11.76 5.93 1.76
N LEU A 34 -11.20 6.97 2.36
CA LEU A 34 -10.10 7.73 1.77
C LEU A 34 -8.83 7.37 2.52
N CYS A 35 -7.91 6.67 1.85
CA CYS A 35 -6.59 6.38 2.38
C CYS A 35 -5.60 7.44 1.87
N ILE A 36 -4.92 8.13 2.78
CA ILE A 36 -3.92 9.16 2.47
C ILE A 36 -2.57 8.65 3.00
N SER A 37 -1.55 8.62 2.14
CA SER A 37 -0.15 8.33 2.49
C SER A 37 0.72 9.48 2.00
N ASP A 38 1.76 9.81 2.75
CA ASP A 38 2.81 10.77 2.38
C ASP A 38 3.84 10.17 1.41
N SER A 39 3.80 8.85 1.20
CA SER A 39 4.66 8.13 0.27
C SER A 39 4.06 8.09 -1.13
N LEU A 40 4.48 9.05 -1.97
CA LEU A 40 4.11 9.08 -3.39
C LEU A 40 4.39 7.74 -4.10
N LEU A 41 5.48 7.06 -3.72
CA LEU A 41 5.82 5.75 -4.27
C LEU A 41 4.81 4.67 -3.88
N ALA A 42 4.34 4.65 -2.62
CA ALA A 42 3.32 3.71 -2.18
C ALA A 42 1.99 3.97 -2.88
N VAL A 43 1.61 5.25 -3.03
CA VAL A 43 0.40 5.67 -3.75
C VAL A 43 0.46 5.22 -5.21
N ASN A 44 1.55 5.50 -5.92
CA ASN A 44 1.69 5.12 -7.33
C ASN A 44 1.62 3.60 -7.51
N LEU A 45 2.29 2.81 -6.66
CA LEU A 45 2.23 1.35 -6.73
C LEU A 45 0.81 0.79 -6.51
N VAL A 46 0.01 1.45 -5.67
CA VAL A 46 -1.38 1.05 -5.42
C VAL A 46 -2.32 1.47 -6.55
N LEU A 47 -2.10 2.63 -7.17
CA LEU A 47 -2.99 3.17 -8.21
C LEU A 47 -2.65 2.70 -9.63
N GLU A 48 -1.37 2.56 -9.96
CA GLU A 48 -0.89 2.12 -11.28
C GLU A 48 -1.10 0.61 -11.50
N PRO A 49 -1.09 0.11 -12.75
CA PRO A 49 -1.16 -1.32 -13.02
C PRO A 49 -0.12 -2.12 -12.22
N LEU A 50 -0.51 -3.29 -11.74
CA LEU A 50 0.37 -4.14 -10.94
C LEU A 50 1.54 -4.64 -11.80
N ASP A 51 2.76 -4.25 -11.44
CA ASP A 51 3.96 -4.95 -11.89
C ASP A 51 4.12 -6.25 -11.08
N VAL A 52 3.86 -7.38 -11.72
CA VAL A 52 3.91 -8.71 -11.12
C VAL A 52 5.32 -9.12 -10.69
N PHE A 53 6.37 -8.50 -11.25
CA PHE A 53 7.76 -8.78 -10.90
C PHE A 53 8.26 -7.90 -9.74
N HIS A 54 7.44 -6.94 -9.29
CA HIS A 54 7.80 -6.09 -8.17
C HIS A 54 7.90 -6.89 -6.87
N LYS A 55 8.92 -6.62 -6.05
CA LYS A 55 9.18 -7.36 -4.81
C LYS A 55 8.04 -7.32 -3.77
N TYR A 56 7.15 -6.33 -3.87
CA TYR A 56 5.95 -6.20 -3.02
C TYR A 56 4.64 -6.50 -3.77
N ALA A 57 4.69 -7.08 -4.97
CA ALA A 57 3.50 -7.41 -5.76
C ALA A 57 2.42 -8.16 -4.96
N PRO A 58 2.73 -9.12 -4.06
CA PRO A 58 1.70 -9.78 -3.26
C PRO A 58 0.95 -8.83 -2.29
N ILE A 59 1.65 -7.84 -1.73
CA ILE A 59 1.03 -6.85 -0.83
C ILE A 59 0.14 -5.91 -1.64
N ILE A 60 0.66 -5.43 -2.77
CA ILE A 60 -0.05 -4.51 -3.67
C ILE A 60 -1.31 -5.18 -4.24
N SER A 61 -1.24 -6.44 -4.65
CA SER A 61 -2.40 -7.21 -5.13
C SER A 61 -3.52 -7.25 -4.09
N HIS A 62 -3.21 -7.59 -2.83
CA HIS A 62 -4.22 -7.61 -1.77
C HIS A 62 -4.81 -6.22 -1.47
N ILE A 63 -4.02 -5.15 -1.61
CA ILE A 63 -4.56 -3.79 -1.49
C ILE A 63 -5.57 -3.53 -2.61
N LYS A 64 -5.21 -3.86 -3.85
CA LYS A 64 -6.06 -3.67 -5.04
C LYS A 64 -7.35 -4.50 -4.99
N GLU A 65 -7.32 -5.70 -4.43
CA GLU A 65 -8.53 -6.52 -4.18
C GLU A 65 -9.51 -5.89 -3.19
N LEU A 66 -9.03 -4.98 -2.33
CA LEU A 66 -9.85 -4.22 -1.39
C LEU A 66 -10.21 -2.83 -1.93
N LEU A 67 -9.76 -2.46 -3.12
CA LEU A 67 -10.25 -1.25 -3.76
C LEU A 67 -11.65 -1.52 -4.35
N PRO A 68 -12.58 -0.55 -4.24
CA PRO A 68 -13.91 -0.66 -4.83
C PRO A 68 -13.89 -0.69 -6.36
#